data_AF-A0A399YNQ1-F1
#
_entry.id   AF-A0A399YNQ1-F1
#
_cell.length_a   1.000
_cell.length_b   1.000
_cell.length_c   1.000
_cell.angle_alpha   90.00
_cell.angle_beta   90.00
_cell.angle_gamma   90.00
#
_symmetry.space_group_name_H-M   'P 1'
#
loop_
_entity.id
_entity.type
_entity.pdbx_description
1 polymer ?
#
loop_
_entity_poly.entity_id
_entity_poly.type
_entity_poly.pdbx_seq_one_letter_code
_entity_poly.pdbx_strand_id
1 'polypeptide(L)'
;MPIAWWGLVGLFIAVLINRTADCWLSPARLQCGLTRHPWRQGAVLVVVPVLFMLVARQKPTPMDVAMTCLFAAVLLLVAIIDWEQRRVPNVMLLPALVVALVYAALSGDLLPAVLGATLAGAIFLVLYALGRRLYGAEALGMGDVKLAGLIGAIAGLPLMFYALALGILLAGVAAAGLLLTRRARRGDTLPYGAFMALAAVGLLILNPALSA
;
A
#
# COMPACT_ATOMS: atom_id res chain seq x y z
N MET A 1 -11.82 -18.70 14.46
CA MET A 1 -11.36 -17.81 15.56
C MET A 1 -12.37 -16.68 15.73
N PRO A 2 -12.62 -16.17 16.95
CA PRO A 2 -13.57 -15.09 17.15
C PRO A 2 -13.08 -13.80 16.48
N ILE A 3 -13.98 -13.04 15.84
CA ILE A 3 -13.66 -11.79 15.13
C ILE A 3 -12.95 -10.78 16.05
N ALA A 4 -13.30 -10.76 17.33
CA ALA A 4 -12.67 -9.91 18.35
C ALA A 4 -11.16 -10.15 18.49
N TRP A 5 -10.67 -11.37 18.23
CA TRP A 5 -9.24 -11.67 18.25
C TRP A 5 -8.49 -10.87 17.18
N TRP A 6 -9.04 -10.78 15.98
CA TRP A 6 -8.45 -10.02 14.88
C TRP A 6 -8.47 -8.51 15.14
N GLY A 7 -9.44 -8.01 15.91
CA GLY A 7 -9.44 -6.63 16.39
C GLY A 7 -8.26 -6.33 17.33
N LEU A 8 -7.98 -7.23 18.29
CA LEU A 8 -6.85 -7.09 19.21
C LEU A 8 -5.50 -7.19 18.48
N VAL A 9 -5.37 -8.16 17.57
CA VAL A 9 -4.19 -8.27 16.69
C VAL A 9 -4.02 -6.99 15.87
N GLY A 10 -5.10 -6.48 15.28
CA GLY A 10 -5.09 -5.22 14.54
C GLY A 10 -4.67 -4.02 15.40
N LEU A 11 -5.07 -3.97 16.67
CA LEU A 11 -4.67 -2.90 17.60
C LEU A 11 -3.17 -2.97 17.91
N PHE A 12 -2.64 -4.17 18.16
CA PHE A 12 -1.22 -4.38 18.34
C PHE A 12 -0.41 -3.97 17.09
N ILE A 13 -0.88 -4.36 15.91
CA ILE A 13 -0.26 -3.99 14.63
C ILE A 13 -0.36 -2.48 14.39
N ALA A 14 -1.46 -1.82 14.77
CA ALA A 14 -1.62 -0.37 14.67
C ALA A 14 -0.55 0.38 15.49
N VAL A 15 -0.28 -0.09 16.71
CA VAL A 15 0.80 0.46 17.55
C VAL A 15 2.15 0.27 16.87
N LEU A 16 2.39 -0.90 16.28
CA LEU A 16 3.64 -1.19 15.57
C LEU A 16 3.80 -0.31 14.31
N ILE A 17 2.75 -0.11 13.52
CA ILE A 17 2.73 0.79 12.35
C ILE A 17 3.06 2.22 12.78
N ASN A 18 2.40 2.73 13.81
CA ASN A 18 2.67 4.08 14.32
C ASN A 18 4.11 4.22 14.80
N ARG A 19 4.61 3.26 15.58
CA ARG A 19 5.99 3.28 16.08
C ARG A 19 7.01 3.19 14.96
N THR A 20 6.83 2.29 14.00
CA THR A 20 7.74 2.12 12.87
C THR A 20 7.75 3.35 11.98
N ALA A 21 6.58 3.94 11.70
CA ALA A 21 6.46 5.20 10.98
C ALA A 21 7.20 6.32 11.73
N ASP A 22 6.94 6.53 13.03
CA ASP A 22 7.60 7.58 13.82
C ASP A 22 9.13 7.44 13.82
N CYS A 23 9.64 6.22 13.91
CA CYS A 23 11.09 5.96 13.87
C CYS A 23 11.69 6.17 12.49
N TRP A 24 10.94 5.89 11.42
CA TRP A 24 11.37 6.14 10.03
C TRP A 24 11.39 7.64 9.71
N LEU A 25 10.42 8.37 10.24
CA LEU A 25 10.24 9.80 9.99
C LEU A 25 11.13 10.68 10.87
N SER A 26 11.64 10.14 11.97
CA SER A 26 12.47 10.89 12.91
C SER A 26 13.89 11.10 12.37
N PRO A 27 14.38 12.35 12.29
CA PRO A 27 15.74 12.66 11.84
C PRO A 27 16.83 12.23 12.84
N ALA A 28 16.47 11.98 14.10
CA ALA A 28 17.38 11.52 15.15
C ALA A 28 16.90 10.19 15.76
N ARG A 29 17.78 9.18 15.84
CA ARG A 29 17.46 7.85 16.40
C ARG A 29 16.87 7.90 17.82
N LEU A 30 17.27 8.89 18.62
CA LEU A 30 16.83 9.06 20.01
C LEU A 30 15.39 9.61 20.15
N GLN A 31 14.80 10.13 19.07
CA GLN A 31 13.42 10.64 19.05
C GLN A 31 12.40 9.63 18.47
N CYS A 32 12.86 8.42 18.16
CA CYS A 32 12.04 7.31 17.67
C CYS A 32 10.94 6.97 18.68
N GLY A 33 9.68 7.13 18.26
CA GLY A 33 8.49 6.86 19.08
C GLY A 33 7.87 8.10 19.73
N LEU A 34 8.45 9.30 19.57
CA LEU A 34 7.79 10.55 19.96
C LEU A 34 6.76 10.96 18.91
N THR A 35 5.56 11.28 19.39
CA THR A 35 4.37 11.46 18.57
C THR A 35 4.40 12.83 17.87
N ARG A 36 4.82 12.88 16.60
CA ARG A 36 4.82 14.14 15.83
C ARG A 36 3.47 14.46 15.19
N HIS A 37 2.65 13.44 14.95
CA HIS A 37 1.36 13.56 14.26
C HIS A 37 0.24 12.82 15.02
N PRO A 38 -0.39 13.44 16.03
CA PRO A 38 -1.39 12.77 16.88
C PRO A 38 -2.64 12.33 16.10
N TRP A 39 -3.04 13.11 15.09
CA TRP A 39 -4.16 12.77 14.20
C TRP A 39 -3.93 11.46 13.43
N ARG A 40 -2.72 11.28 12.88
CA ARG A 40 -2.34 10.05 12.18
C ARG A 40 -2.39 8.86 13.13
N GLN A 41 -1.86 9.02 14.34
CA GLN A 41 -1.82 7.95 15.32
C GLN A 41 -3.20 7.49 15.75
N GLY A 42 -4.09 8.44 16.07
CA GLY A 42 -5.49 8.15 16.38
C GLY A 42 -6.21 7.47 15.21
N ALA A 43 -5.99 7.95 13.97
CA ALA A 43 -6.57 7.33 12.78
C ALA A 43 -6.10 5.88 12.61
N VAL A 44 -4.79 5.61 12.68
CA VAL A 44 -4.23 4.26 12.52
C VAL A 44 -4.71 3.32 13.63
N LEU A 45 -4.81 3.79 14.87
CA LEU A 45 -5.31 3.01 16.02
C LEU A 45 -6.77 2.59 15.87
N VAL A 46 -7.58 3.32 15.11
CA VAL A 46 -8.98 2.97 14.86
C VAL A 46 -9.13 2.19 13.55
N VAL A 47 -8.49 2.65 12.49
CA VAL A 47 -8.65 2.11 11.13
C VAL A 47 -8.12 0.69 11.05
N VAL A 48 -6.91 0.40 11.55
CA VAL A 48 -6.29 -0.92 11.39
C VAL A 48 -7.07 -2.04 12.10
N PRO A 49 -7.50 -1.91 13.37
CA PRO A 49 -8.35 -2.92 14.01
C PRO A 49 -9.67 -3.15 13.27
N VAL A 50 -10.32 -2.08 12.81
CA VAL A 50 -11.57 -2.17 12.07
C VAL A 50 -11.35 -2.92 10.75
N LEU A 51 -10.30 -2.59 10.01
CA LEU A 51 -9.95 -3.30 8.78
C LEU A 51 -9.69 -4.78 9.05
N PHE A 52 -8.95 -5.13 10.10
CA PHE A 52 -8.66 -6.54 10.43
C PHE A 52 -9.93 -7.32 10.79
N MET A 53 -10.86 -6.70 11.52
CA MET A 53 -12.18 -7.29 11.79
C MET A 53 -13.01 -7.47 10.53
N LEU A 54 -12.94 -6.52 9.57
CA LEU A 54 -13.63 -6.61 8.28
C LEU A 54 -13.05 -7.72 7.39
N VAL A 55 -11.72 -7.86 7.34
CA VAL A 55 -11.06 -8.96 6.62
C VAL A 55 -11.46 -10.31 7.22
N ALA A 56 -11.46 -10.42 8.55
CA ALA A 56 -11.85 -11.64 9.26
C ALA A 56 -13.31 -12.07 9.01
N ARG A 57 -14.18 -11.15 8.57
CA ARG A 57 -15.55 -11.46 8.17
C ARG A 57 -15.69 -11.89 6.71
N GLN A 58 -14.82 -11.40 5.83
CA GLN A 58 -14.95 -11.58 4.39
C GLN A 58 -14.15 -12.76 3.85
N LYS A 59 -13.01 -13.07 4.46
CA LYS A 59 -12.12 -14.12 3.96
C LYS A 59 -12.52 -15.50 4.50
N PRO A 60 -12.51 -16.55 3.65
CA PRO A 60 -13.00 -17.88 4.01
C PRO A 60 -12.03 -18.65 4.92
N THR A 61 -10.72 -18.50 4.70
CA THR A 61 -9.70 -19.26 5.45
C THR A 61 -8.93 -18.36 6.42
N PRO A 62 -8.48 -18.89 7.58
CA PRO A 62 -7.67 -18.10 8.52
C PRO A 62 -6.32 -17.68 7.94
N MET A 63 -5.79 -18.44 6.97
CA MET A 63 -4.56 -18.10 6.27
C MET A 63 -4.76 -16.89 5.35
N ASP A 64 -5.87 -16.84 4.60
CA ASP A 64 -6.23 -15.68 3.79
C ASP A 64 -6.44 -14.42 4.64
N VAL A 65 -7.05 -14.57 5.82
CA VAL A 65 -7.18 -13.46 6.79
C VAL A 65 -5.80 -12.96 7.19
N ALA A 66 -4.91 -13.86 7.63
CA ALA A 66 -3.57 -13.51 8.08
C ALA A 66 -2.76 -12.79 6.99
N MET A 67 -2.77 -13.31 5.76
CA MET A 67 -2.02 -12.75 4.64
C MET A 67 -2.60 -11.42 4.17
N THR A 68 -3.93 -11.29 4.09
CA THR A 68 -4.58 -10.01 3.73
C THR A 68 -4.24 -8.95 4.77
N CYS A 69 -4.32 -9.29 6.06
CA CYS A 69 -3.97 -8.39 7.16
C CYS A 69 -2.50 -7.97 7.11
N LEU A 70 -1.58 -8.91 6.82
CA LEU A 70 -0.16 -8.63 6.67
C LEU A 70 0.10 -7.65 5.51
N PHE A 71 -0.42 -7.93 4.32
CA PHE A 71 -0.25 -7.05 3.16
C PHE A 71 -0.93 -5.69 3.37
N ALA A 72 -2.11 -5.66 3.98
CA ALA A 72 -2.78 -4.41 4.32
C ALA A 72 -1.93 -3.56 5.29
N ALA A 73 -1.32 -4.17 6.31
CA ALA A 73 -0.44 -3.48 7.23
C ALA A 73 0.80 -2.89 6.52
N VAL A 74 1.43 -3.66 5.63
CA VAL A 74 2.58 -3.19 4.84
C VAL A 74 2.19 -2.05 3.91
N LEU A 75 1.09 -2.19 3.17
CA LEU A 75 0.60 -1.16 2.25
C LEU A 75 0.21 0.12 2.99
N LEU A 76 -0.45 0.02 4.14
CA LEU A 76 -0.78 1.18 4.97
C LEU A 76 0.47 1.88 5.52
N LEU A 77 1.48 1.12 5.96
CA LEU A 77 2.74 1.70 6.42
C LEU A 77 3.47 2.42 5.28
N VAL A 78 3.51 1.82 4.08
CA VAL A 78 4.07 2.46 2.89
C VAL A 78 3.27 3.72 2.54
N ALA A 79 1.94 3.68 2.61
CA ALA A 79 1.09 4.84 2.34
C ALA A 79 1.36 6.00 3.31
N ILE A 80 1.56 5.71 4.59
CA ILE A 80 1.91 6.71 5.60
C ILE A 80 3.27 7.35 5.29
N ILE A 81 4.28 6.53 5.01
CA ILE A 81 5.64 7.02 4.73
C ILE A 81 5.66 7.84 3.42
N ASP A 82 4.93 7.38 2.40
CA ASP A 82 4.82 8.10 1.14
C ASP A 82 4.06 9.42 1.29
N TRP A 83 2.99 9.46 2.09
CA TRP A 83 2.24 10.68 2.37
C TRP A 83 3.09 11.78 3.00
N GLU A 84 4.03 11.41 3.87
CA GLU A 84 4.84 12.36 4.63
C GLU A 84 6.17 12.70 3.96
N GLN A 85 6.86 11.71 3.36
CA GLN A 85 8.20 11.89 2.79
C GLN A 85 8.24 11.76 1.26
N ARG A 86 7.14 11.38 0.60
CA ARG A 86 7.07 11.14 -0.86
C ARG A 86 8.11 10.11 -1.29
N ARG A 87 8.26 9.06 -0.49
CA ARG A 87 9.25 7.99 -0.66
C ARG A 87 8.64 6.65 -0.32
N VAL A 88 8.94 5.65 -1.15
CA VAL A 88 8.47 4.28 -0.99
C VAL A 88 9.67 3.39 -0.57
N PRO A 89 9.71 2.88 0.68
CA PRO A 89 10.90 2.23 1.23
C PRO A 89 11.10 0.79 0.71
N ASN A 90 12.16 0.58 -0.07
CA ASN A 90 12.54 -0.73 -0.62
C ASN A 90 12.73 -1.82 0.45
N VAL A 91 13.18 -1.44 1.64
CA VAL A 91 13.40 -2.36 2.77
C VAL A 91 12.11 -3.05 3.20
N MET A 92 10.95 -2.43 2.99
CA MET A 92 9.64 -3.01 3.31
C MET A 92 9.02 -3.72 2.10
N LEU A 93 9.20 -3.16 0.89
CA LEU A 93 8.62 -3.73 -0.34
C LEU A 93 9.22 -5.08 -0.71
N LEU A 94 10.55 -5.22 -0.66
CA LEU A 94 11.21 -6.44 -1.14
C LEU A 94 10.84 -7.67 -0.30
N PRO A 95 10.89 -7.64 1.05
CA PRO A 95 10.41 -8.77 1.85
C PRO A 95 8.93 -9.06 1.61
N ALA A 96 8.09 -8.04 1.48
CA ALA A 96 6.67 -8.22 1.22
C ALA A 96 6.41 -8.90 -0.15
N LEU A 97 7.18 -8.55 -1.17
CA LEU A 97 7.11 -9.17 -2.50
C LEU A 97 7.50 -10.65 -2.44
N VAL A 98 8.57 -10.97 -1.72
CA VAL A 98 8.98 -12.37 -1.51
C VAL A 98 7.88 -13.16 -0.82
N VAL A 99 7.30 -12.60 0.26
CA VAL A 99 6.20 -13.25 0.97
C VAL A 99 4.97 -13.45 0.07
N ALA A 100 4.63 -12.46 -0.78
CA ALA A 100 3.53 -12.58 -1.74
C ALA A 100 3.75 -13.71 -2.75
N LEU A 101 4.95 -13.81 -3.32
CA LEU A 101 5.27 -14.86 -4.29
C LEU A 101 5.35 -16.25 -3.64
N VAL A 102 5.90 -16.35 -2.43
CA VAL A 102 5.93 -17.61 -1.68
C VAL A 102 4.50 -18.04 -1.33
N TYR A 103 3.65 -17.13 -0.89
CA TYR A 103 2.24 -17.43 -0.64
C TYR A 103 1.54 -17.92 -1.89
N ALA A 104 1.70 -17.21 -3.01
CA ALA A 104 1.12 -17.62 -4.29
C ALA A 104 1.62 -19.00 -4.75
N ALA A 105 2.91 -19.33 -4.52
CA ALA A 105 3.43 -20.66 -4.81
C ALA A 105 2.77 -21.76 -3.97
N LEU A 106 2.51 -21.49 -2.68
CA LEU A 106 1.86 -22.45 -1.79
C LEU A 106 0.37 -22.61 -2.07
N SER A 107 -0.29 -21.55 -2.55
CA SER A 107 -1.73 -21.56 -2.89
C SER A 107 -2.04 -22.10 -4.29
N GLY A 108 -1.02 -22.27 -5.15
CA GLY A 108 -1.20 -22.73 -6.54
C GLY A 108 -1.30 -21.61 -7.58
N ASP A 109 -1.25 -20.35 -7.15
CA ASP A 109 -1.51 -19.16 -7.97
C ASP A 109 -0.22 -18.39 -8.36
N LEU A 110 0.91 -19.10 -8.38
CA LEU A 110 2.21 -18.49 -8.67
C LEU A 110 2.24 -17.80 -10.03
N LEU A 111 1.65 -18.42 -11.06
CA LEU A 111 1.67 -17.88 -12.41
C LEU A 111 0.89 -16.54 -12.48
N PRO A 112 -0.37 -16.43 -12.01
CA PRO A 112 -1.07 -15.15 -11.88
C PRO A 112 -0.30 -14.10 -11.09
N ALA A 113 0.36 -14.48 -9.99
CA ALA A 113 1.12 -13.54 -9.15
C ALA A 113 2.37 -13.02 -9.88
N VAL A 114 3.13 -13.90 -10.54
CA VAL A 114 4.34 -13.51 -11.30
C VAL A 114 3.96 -12.66 -12.51
N LEU A 115 2.91 -13.05 -13.24
CA LEU A 115 2.39 -12.25 -14.35
C LEU A 115 1.88 -10.89 -13.86
N GLY A 116 1.19 -10.87 -12.72
CA GLY A 116 0.69 -9.64 -12.12
C GLY A 116 1.83 -8.70 -11.74
N ALA A 117 2.85 -9.22 -11.06
CA ALA A 117 4.01 -8.46 -10.65
C ALA A 117 4.80 -7.90 -11.85
N THR A 118 5.05 -8.74 -12.86
CA THR A 118 5.82 -8.37 -14.04
C THR A 118 5.09 -7.37 -14.92
N LEU A 119 3.79 -7.59 -15.19
CA LEU A 119 2.98 -6.69 -16.00
C LEU A 119 2.74 -5.36 -15.30
N ALA A 120 2.34 -5.35 -14.02
CA ALA A 120 2.16 -4.12 -13.27
C ALA A 120 3.44 -3.29 -13.21
N GLY A 121 4.57 -3.96 -12.91
CA GLY A 121 5.89 -3.35 -12.90
C GLY A 121 6.28 -2.80 -14.27
N ALA A 122 6.05 -3.55 -15.36
CA ALA A 122 6.37 -3.12 -16.72
C ALA A 122 5.53 -1.90 -17.16
N ILE A 123 4.22 -1.91 -16.88
CA ILE A 123 3.33 -0.77 -17.17
C ILE A 123 3.85 0.48 -16.48
N PHE A 124 4.14 0.39 -15.18
CA PHE A 124 4.62 1.53 -14.40
C PHE A 124 6.04 1.96 -14.79
N LEU A 125 6.89 1.03 -15.22
CA LEU A 125 8.21 1.34 -15.74
C LEU A 125 8.12 2.15 -17.04
N VAL A 126 7.19 1.80 -17.93
CA VAL A 126 6.91 2.57 -19.15
C VAL A 126 6.38 3.96 -18.79
N LEU A 127 5.44 4.07 -17.84
CA LEU A 127 4.93 5.36 -17.37
C LEU A 127 6.04 6.22 -16.75
N TYR A 128 6.92 5.63 -15.94
CA TYR A 128 8.10 6.28 -15.38
C TYR A 128 9.02 6.83 -16.48
N ALA A 129 9.39 5.99 -17.44
CA ALA A 129 10.29 6.37 -18.53
C ALA A 129 9.68 7.46 -19.42
N LEU A 130 8.40 7.34 -19.76
CA LEU A 130 7.67 8.31 -20.57
C LEU A 130 7.52 9.65 -19.84
N GLY A 131 7.15 9.61 -18.55
CA GLY A 131 7.02 10.80 -17.71
C GLY A 131 8.33 11.57 -17.60
N ARG A 132 9.44 10.85 -17.36
CA ARG A 132 10.79 11.45 -17.33
C ARG A 132 11.18 12.09 -18.65
N ARG A 133 10.84 11.45 -19.78
CA ARG A 133 11.16 11.97 -21.13
C ARG A 133 10.32 13.18 -21.52
N LEU A 134 9.03 13.20 -21.18
CA LEU A 134 8.10 14.25 -21.58
C LEU A 134 8.17 15.50 -20.69
N TYR A 135 8.28 15.32 -19.37
CA TYR A 135 8.19 16.42 -18.40
C TYR A 135 9.55 16.88 -17.88
N GLY A 136 10.64 16.18 -18.22
CA GLY A 136 11.99 16.51 -17.74
C GLY A 136 12.20 16.38 -16.23
N ALA A 137 11.17 15.92 -15.51
CA ALA A 137 11.14 15.74 -14.07
C ALA A 137 10.53 14.37 -13.73
N GLU A 138 10.83 13.87 -12.54
CA GLU A 138 10.27 12.62 -12.03
C GLU A 138 8.79 12.81 -11.68
N ALA A 139 7.90 12.65 -12.67
CA ALA A 139 6.45 12.66 -12.45
C ALA A 139 5.98 11.45 -11.62
N LEU A 140 6.73 10.35 -11.71
CA LEU A 140 6.54 9.10 -10.98
C LEU A 140 7.90 8.69 -10.41
N GLY A 141 7.95 8.12 -9.21
CA GLY A 141 9.18 7.59 -8.63
C GLY A 141 9.44 6.13 -9.02
N MET A 142 10.71 5.70 -9.02
CA MET A 142 11.04 4.27 -9.17
C MET A 142 10.46 3.42 -8.01
N GLY A 143 10.17 4.05 -6.86
CA GLY A 143 9.46 3.42 -5.75
C GLY A 143 8.04 2.99 -6.13
N ASP A 144 7.32 3.80 -6.91
CA ASP A 144 5.96 3.51 -7.37
C ASP A 144 5.93 2.32 -8.32
N VAL A 145 6.95 2.19 -9.17
CA VAL A 145 7.11 1.03 -10.08
C VAL A 145 7.20 -0.28 -9.29
N LYS A 146 7.98 -0.27 -8.21
CA LYS A 146 8.13 -1.44 -7.33
C LYS A 146 6.87 -1.71 -6.51
N LEU A 147 6.20 -0.65 -6.06
CA LEU A 147 4.91 -0.78 -5.36
C LEU A 147 3.85 -1.37 -6.29
N ALA A 148 3.79 -0.94 -7.56
CA ALA A 148 2.91 -1.52 -8.56
C ALA A 148 3.21 -3.01 -8.78
N GLY A 149 4.49 -3.39 -8.86
CA GLY A 149 4.89 -4.81 -8.91
C GLY A 149 4.45 -5.61 -7.69
N LEU A 150 4.56 -5.05 -6.48
CA LEU A 150 4.05 -5.70 -5.26
C LEU A 150 2.53 -5.84 -5.28
N ILE A 151 1.79 -4.79 -5.65
CA ILE A 151 0.33 -4.82 -5.78
C ILE A 151 -0.07 -5.86 -6.83
N GLY A 152 0.65 -5.94 -7.95
CA GLY A 152 0.46 -6.95 -8.97
C GLY A 152 0.70 -8.38 -8.47
N ALA A 153 1.73 -8.59 -7.65
CA ALA A 153 2.01 -9.90 -7.05
C ALA A 153 0.92 -10.34 -6.08
N ILE A 154 0.41 -9.42 -5.26
CA ILE A 154 -0.59 -9.72 -4.24
C ILE A 154 -1.97 -9.92 -4.89
N ALA A 155 -2.36 -9.02 -5.80
CA ALA A 155 -3.69 -9.03 -6.39
C ALA A 155 -3.83 -10.04 -7.54
N GLY A 156 -2.74 -10.35 -8.25
CA GLY A 156 -2.77 -11.16 -9.46
C GLY A 156 -3.59 -10.52 -10.60
N LEU A 157 -3.80 -11.30 -11.66
CA LEU A 157 -4.70 -10.91 -12.76
C LEU A 157 -6.13 -11.41 -12.48
N PRO A 158 -7.18 -10.63 -12.83
CA PRO A 158 -7.14 -9.28 -13.40
C PRO A 158 -7.13 -8.16 -12.34
N LEU A 159 -7.18 -8.51 -11.04
CA LEU A 159 -7.41 -7.54 -9.97
C LEU A 159 -6.39 -6.40 -9.90
N MET A 160 -5.13 -6.66 -10.29
CA MET A 160 -4.10 -5.62 -10.35
C MET A 160 -4.54 -4.41 -11.18
N PHE A 161 -5.29 -4.61 -12.28
CA PHE A 161 -5.69 -3.51 -13.15
C PHE A 161 -6.66 -2.59 -12.43
N TYR A 162 -7.60 -3.16 -11.69
CA TYR A 162 -8.56 -2.39 -10.90
C TYR A 162 -7.87 -1.66 -9.74
N ALA A 163 -6.97 -2.32 -9.02
CA ALA A 163 -6.24 -1.70 -7.91
C ALA A 163 -5.39 -0.52 -8.38
N LEU A 164 -4.62 -0.71 -9.46
CA LEU A 164 -3.77 0.33 -10.02
C LEU A 164 -4.61 1.46 -10.61
N ALA A 165 -5.59 1.15 -11.47
CA ALA A 165 -6.45 2.17 -12.09
C ALA A 165 -7.21 3.01 -11.07
N LEU A 166 -7.76 2.37 -10.02
CA LEU A 166 -8.41 3.09 -8.93
C LEU A 166 -7.41 3.98 -8.17
N GLY A 167 -6.19 3.49 -7.93
CA GLY A 167 -5.10 4.28 -7.35
C GLY A 167 -4.76 5.52 -8.18
N ILE A 168 -4.58 5.35 -9.50
CA ILE A 168 -4.33 6.44 -10.46
C ILE A 168 -5.47 7.47 -10.39
N LEU A 169 -6.71 6.99 -10.43
CA LEU A 169 -7.90 7.83 -10.43
C LEU A 169 -8.00 8.65 -9.14
N LEU A 170 -7.83 8.01 -7.98
CA LEU A 170 -7.86 8.68 -6.68
C LEU A 170 -6.75 9.74 -6.56
N ALA A 171 -5.53 9.42 -7.01
CA ALA A 171 -4.43 10.37 -7.04
C ALA A 171 -4.74 11.57 -7.98
N GLY A 172 -5.32 11.30 -9.15
CA GLY A 172 -5.73 12.34 -10.11
C GLY A 172 -6.83 13.25 -9.57
N VAL A 173 -7.86 12.69 -8.91
CA VAL A 173 -8.93 13.46 -8.26
C VAL A 173 -8.36 14.32 -7.14
N ALA A 174 -7.47 13.77 -6.30
CA ALA A 174 -6.82 14.52 -5.24
C ALA A 174 -5.95 15.67 -5.79
N ALA A 175 -5.16 15.39 -6.83
CA ALA A 175 -4.35 16.40 -7.53
C ALA A 175 -5.21 17.52 -8.12
N ALA A 176 -6.31 17.17 -8.81
CA ALA A 176 -7.25 18.13 -9.36
C ALA A 176 -7.86 19.01 -8.26
N GLY A 177 -8.31 18.42 -7.15
CA GLY A 177 -8.85 19.16 -6.01
C GLY A 177 -7.83 20.12 -5.38
N LEU A 178 -6.57 19.68 -5.22
CA LEU A 178 -5.49 20.52 -4.70
C LEU A 178 -5.16 21.70 -5.63
N LEU A 179 -5.16 21.48 -6.95
CA LEU A 179 -4.96 22.53 -7.94
C LEU A 179 -6.14 23.52 -7.99
N LEU A 180 -7.37 23.03 -7.96
CA LEU A 180 -8.58 23.86 -7.96
C LEU A 180 -8.69 24.72 -6.69
N THR A 181 -8.32 24.16 -5.54
CA THR A 181 -8.27 24.90 -4.26
C THR A 181 -7.02 25.76 -4.10
N ARG A 182 -6.12 25.78 -5.10
CA ARG A 182 -4.84 26.51 -5.10
C ARG A 182 -3.93 26.14 -3.92
N ARG A 183 -4.11 24.95 -3.34
CA ARG A 183 -3.29 24.41 -2.27
C ARG A 183 -2.04 23.68 -2.78
N ALA A 184 -1.98 23.41 -4.09
CA ALA A 184 -0.78 22.94 -4.79
C ALA A 184 -0.54 23.74 -6.08
N ARG A 185 0.70 23.74 -6.55
CA ARG A 185 1.12 24.32 -7.83
C ARG A 185 1.45 23.21 -8.83
N ARG A 186 1.41 23.54 -10.12
CA ARG A 186 1.89 22.62 -11.17
C ARG A 186 3.37 22.32 -10.90
N GLY A 187 3.70 21.03 -10.84
CA GLY A 187 5.05 20.55 -10.53
C GLY A 187 5.26 20.13 -9.07
N ASP A 188 4.30 20.38 -8.17
CA ASP A 188 4.36 19.83 -6.82
C ASP A 188 4.21 18.30 -6.87
N THR A 189 5.10 17.58 -6.18
CA THR A 189 5.03 16.12 -6.10
C THR A 189 3.89 15.68 -5.19
N LEU A 190 3.05 14.75 -5.67
CA LEU A 190 1.99 14.13 -4.88
C LEU A 190 2.42 12.74 -4.39
N PRO A 191 1.89 12.28 -3.23
CA PRO A 191 2.13 10.94 -2.72
C PRO A 191 1.32 9.90 -3.51
N TYR A 192 1.80 9.57 -4.71
CA TYR A 192 1.11 8.68 -5.65
C TYR A 192 1.03 7.25 -5.11
N GLY A 193 2.12 6.77 -4.49
CA GLY A 193 2.20 5.46 -3.87
C GLY A 193 1.16 5.28 -2.76
N ALA A 194 0.88 6.31 -1.97
CA ALA A 194 -0.15 6.27 -0.93
C ALA A 194 -1.54 5.98 -1.49
N PHE A 195 -1.95 6.65 -2.57
CA PHE A 195 -3.25 6.40 -3.20
C PHE A 195 -3.35 5.00 -3.82
N MET A 196 -2.28 4.52 -4.46
CA MET A 196 -2.23 3.14 -4.96
C MET A 196 -2.34 2.10 -3.85
N ALA A 197 -1.61 2.30 -2.75
CA ALA A 197 -1.65 1.41 -1.61
C ALA A 197 -3.04 1.38 -0.97
N LEU A 198 -3.70 2.53 -0.79
CA LEU A 198 -5.06 2.59 -0.26
C LEU A 198 -6.08 1.92 -1.19
N ALA A 199 -5.98 2.13 -2.50
CA ALA A 199 -6.82 1.45 -3.48
C ALA A 199 -6.64 -0.08 -3.43
N ALA A 200 -5.39 -0.55 -3.35
CA ALA A 200 -5.08 -1.96 -3.22
C ALA A 200 -5.65 -2.55 -1.92
N VAL A 201 -5.50 -1.88 -0.78
CA VAL A 201 -6.09 -2.32 0.50
C VAL A 201 -7.61 -2.44 0.39
N GLY A 202 -8.28 -1.43 -0.17
CA GLY A 202 -9.73 -1.47 -0.36
C GLY A 202 -10.17 -2.65 -1.21
N LEU A 203 -9.49 -2.89 -2.34
CA LEU A 203 -9.82 -3.99 -3.25
C LEU A 203 -9.56 -5.37 -2.62
N LEU A 204 -8.44 -5.53 -1.89
CA LEU A 204 -8.09 -6.79 -1.22
C LEU A 204 -9.09 -7.18 -0.13
N ILE A 205 -9.70 -6.19 0.52
CA ILE A 205 -10.75 -6.42 1.52
C ILE A 205 -12.04 -6.85 0.84
N LEU A 206 -12.45 -6.14 -0.21
CA LEU A 206 -13.70 -6.38 -0.93
C LEU A 206 -13.72 -7.69 -1.72
N ASN A 207 -12.57 -8.17 -2.19
CA ASN A 207 -12.48 -9.46 -2.82
C ASN A 207 -12.45 -10.57 -1.76
N PRO A 208 -13.37 -11.55 -1.75
CA PRO A 208 -13.31 -12.68 -0.82
C PRO A 208 -12.09 -13.59 -1.02
N ALA A 209 -11.54 -13.68 -2.24
CA ALA A 209 -10.33 -14.43 -2.54
C ALA A 209 -9.08 -13.53 -2.51
N LEU A 210 -7.92 -14.09 -2.16
CA LEU A 210 -6.64 -13.37 -2.14
C LEU A 210 -5.92 -13.44 -3.49
N SER A 211 -6.14 -14.52 -4.22
CA SER A 211 -5.68 -14.80 -5.57
C SER A 211 -6.78 -15.55 -6.34
N ALA A 212 -6.81 -15.40 -7.67
CA ALA A 212 -7.84 -15.92 -8.55
C ALA A 212 -7.66 -17.42 -8.84
#